data_AF-A0A7C7N4K7-F1
#
_entry.id   AF-A0A7C7N4K7-F1
#
_cell.length_a   1.000
_cell.length_b   1.000
_cell.length_c   1.000
_cell.angle_alpha   90.00
_cell.angle_beta   90.00
_cell.angle_gamma   90.00
#
_symmetry.space_group_name_H-M   'P 1'
#
loop_
_entity.id
_entity.type
_entity.pdbx_description
1 polymer ?
#
loop_
_entity_poly.entity_id
_entity_poly.type
_entity_poly.pdbx_seq_one_letter_code
_entity_poly.pdbx_strand_id
1 'polypeptide(L)'
;MLCRRRMLMLVFGGLLVASVSGCIANITGPSAWVSNTRLDVNDLKVGEHVITGEATSWAVLLGLVAWGDSGFEAALQDAKHKAGIKVTEVYDVKTDRKLYNIFGLYIRSTTIVTASVAQ
;
A
#
# COMPACT_ATOMS: atom_id res chain seq x y z
N MET A 1 8.46 38.09 30.69
CA MET A 1 8.61 37.41 29.37
C MET A 1 8.42 35.88 29.43
N LEU A 2 8.67 35.21 30.56
CA LEU A 2 8.54 33.74 30.70
C LEU A 2 7.09 33.23 30.51
N CYS A 3 6.09 34.01 30.93
CA CYS A 3 4.67 33.64 30.84
C CYS A 3 4.17 33.59 29.38
N ARG A 4 4.58 34.56 28.54
CA ARG A 4 4.20 34.64 27.12
C ARG A 4 4.82 33.51 26.30
N ARG A 5 6.05 33.08 26.60
CA ARG A 5 6.71 31.92 25.95
C ARG A 5 6.04 30.59 26.31
N ARG A 6 5.67 30.39 27.59
CA ARG A 6 4.93 29.20 28.03
C ARG A 6 3.54 29.12 27.40
N MET A 7 2.85 30.25 27.31
CA MET A 7 1.54 30.34 26.66
C MET A 7 1.64 30.07 25.15
N LEU A 8 2.68 30.58 24.48
CA LEU A 8 2.92 30.28 23.06
C LEU A 8 3.24 28.80 22.81
N MET A 9 4.04 28.18 23.68
CA MET A 9 4.34 26.74 23.61
C MET A 9 3.11 25.87 23.86
N LEU A 10 2.24 26.24 24.80
CA LEU A 10 0.99 25.54 25.07
C LEU A 10 -0.01 25.68 23.93
N VAL A 11 -0.07 26.85 23.29
CA VAL A 11 -0.91 27.07 22.10
C VAL A 11 -0.39 26.29 20.90
N PHE A 12 0.93 26.30 20.65
CA PHE A 12 1.54 25.48 19.59
C PHE A 12 1.39 23.98 19.86
N GLY A 13 1.59 23.54 21.10
CA GLY A 13 1.39 22.15 21.51
C GLY A 13 -0.07 21.72 21.38
N GLY A 14 -1.01 22.58 21.78
CA GLY A 14 -2.45 22.33 21.64
C GLY A 14 -2.90 22.29 20.18
N LEU A 15 -2.36 23.17 19.32
CA LEU A 15 -2.65 23.18 17.88
C LEU A 15 -2.08 21.92 17.19
N LEU A 16 -0.89 21.48 17.59
CA LEU A 16 -0.30 20.22 17.11
C LEU A 16 -1.15 19.02 17.54
N VAL A 17 -1.61 18.95 18.79
CA VAL A 17 -2.47 17.86 19.27
C VAL A 17 -3.84 17.87 18.58
N ALA A 18 -4.43 19.05 18.32
CA ALA A 18 -5.68 19.18 17.57
C ALA A 18 -5.54 18.82 16.07
N SER A 19 -4.33 18.92 15.50
CA SER A 19 -4.07 18.45 14.13
C SER A 19 -4.04 16.92 14.02
N VAL A 20 -3.87 16.19 15.13
CA VAL A 20 -3.90 14.71 15.15
C VAL A 20 -5.33 14.15 15.22
N SER A 21 -6.33 14.96 15.61
CA SER A 21 -7.74 14.52 15.65
C SER A 21 -8.42 14.42 14.28
N GLY A 22 -7.71 14.68 13.19
CA GLY A 22 -8.22 14.56 11.83
C GLY A 22 -7.15 14.10 10.85
N CYS A 23 -6.52 12.95 11.10
CA CYS A 23 -5.80 12.26 10.03
C CYS A 23 -6.80 11.94 8.91
N ILE A 24 -6.73 12.66 7.77
CA ILE A 24 -7.48 12.30 6.58
C ILE A 24 -6.70 11.16 5.93
N ALA A 25 -6.98 9.94 6.37
CA ALA A 25 -6.37 8.73 5.85
C ALA A 25 -7.43 7.93 5.10
N ASN A 26 -7.32 7.91 3.78
CA ASN A 26 -8.06 6.98 2.92
C ASN A 26 -7.04 6.04 2.27
N ILE A 27 -6.54 5.08 3.04
CA ILE A 27 -5.57 4.08 2.58
C ILE A 27 -6.15 2.70 2.82
N THR A 28 -6.18 1.88 1.77
CA THR A 28 -6.37 0.43 1.88
C THR A 28 -4.99 -0.23 2.04
N GLY A 29 -4.76 -0.88 3.20
CA GLY A 29 -3.53 -1.58 3.57
C GLY A 29 -3.71 -3.11 3.58
N PRO A 30 -2.66 -3.92 3.80
CA PRO A 30 -2.64 -5.31 3.35
C PRO A 30 -3.64 -6.23 4.06
N SER A 31 -4.59 -6.82 3.32
CA SER A 31 -5.24 -8.07 3.70
C SER A 31 -4.22 -9.20 3.56
N ALA A 32 -3.99 -9.97 4.63
CA ALA A 32 -3.11 -11.13 4.55
C ALA A 32 -3.64 -12.09 3.46
N TRP A 33 -2.77 -12.48 2.53
CA TRP A 33 -3.13 -13.43 1.48
C TRP A 33 -2.31 -14.69 1.63
N VAL A 34 -3.00 -15.84 1.66
CA VAL A 34 -2.36 -17.16 1.63
C VAL A 34 -2.25 -17.55 0.16
N SER A 35 -1.03 -17.53 -0.37
CA SER A 35 -0.77 -18.08 -1.71
C SER A 35 -0.79 -19.60 -1.64
N ASN A 36 -1.44 -20.23 -2.61
CA ASN A 36 -1.13 -21.63 -2.93
C ASN A 36 0.27 -21.65 -3.55
N THR A 37 1.16 -22.47 -2.99
CA THR A 37 2.48 -22.72 -3.56
C THR A 37 2.35 -23.67 -4.75
N ARG A 38 3.37 -23.72 -5.61
CA ARG A 38 3.40 -24.66 -6.76
C ARG A 38 3.25 -26.13 -6.33
N LEU A 39 3.54 -26.45 -5.08
CA LEU A 39 3.35 -27.79 -4.49
C LEU A 39 1.89 -28.07 -4.13
N ASP A 40 1.10 -27.04 -3.83
CA ASP A 40 -0.33 -27.17 -3.49
C ASP A 40 -1.21 -27.39 -4.74
N VAL A 41 -0.68 -27.04 -5.91
CA VAL A 41 -1.32 -27.21 -7.22
C VAL A 41 -0.57 -28.27 -8.03
N ASN A 42 -0.76 -29.53 -7.67
CA ASN A 42 -0.31 -30.69 -8.45
C ASN A 42 -0.74 -30.56 -9.92
N ASP A 43 0.21 -30.62 -10.85
CA ASP A 43 0.00 -30.83 -12.29
C ASP A 43 -0.80 -29.80 -13.10
N LEU A 44 -1.16 -28.64 -12.53
CA LEU A 44 -1.62 -27.54 -13.38
C LEU A 44 -0.44 -27.04 -14.19
N LYS A 45 -0.58 -26.99 -15.52
CA LYS A 45 0.29 -26.19 -16.38
C LYS A 45 0.08 -24.73 -15.97
N VAL A 46 0.76 -24.30 -14.90
CA VAL A 46 0.90 -22.90 -14.49
C VAL A 46 1.65 -22.23 -15.64
N GLY A 47 0.87 -21.84 -16.64
CA GLY A 47 1.30 -21.80 -18.02
C GLY A 47 1.84 -20.42 -18.33
N GLU A 48 3.16 -20.31 -18.45
CA GLU A 48 3.97 -19.32 -19.19
C GLU A 48 3.71 -17.82 -19.00
N HIS A 49 2.58 -17.40 -18.45
CA HIS A 49 2.15 -16.03 -18.29
C HIS A 49 2.30 -15.63 -16.83
N VAL A 50 3.27 -14.75 -16.61
CA VAL A 50 3.45 -14.03 -15.36
C VAL A 50 2.81 -12.67 -15.52
N ILE A 51 1.89 -12.34 -14.62
CA ILE A 51 1.26 -11.02 -14.54
C ILE A 51 1.93 -10.22 -13.43
N THR A 52 2.15 -8.93 -13.67
CA THR A 52 2.72 -8.01 -12.69
C THR A 52 1.90 -6.73 -12.63
N GLY A 53 1.60 -6.29 -11.42
CA GLY A 53 0.88 -5.05 -11.16
C GLY A 53 1.37 -4.36 -9.90
N GLU A 54 0.98 -3.12 -9.75
CA GLU A 54 1.38 -2.28 -8.63
C GLU A 54 0.24 -1.40 -8.13
N ALA A 55 0.25 -1.15 -6.83
CA ALA A 55 -0.68 -0.24 -6.17
C ALA A 55 0.11 0.66 -5.21
N THR A 56 -0.18 1.95 -5.23
CA THR A 56 0.56 2.96 -4.45
C THR A 56 -0.38 3.78 -3.57
N SER A 57 0.05 3.99 -2.33
CA SER A 57 -0.47 5.01 -1.44
C SER A 57 0.58 6.05 -1.10
N TRP A 58 0.10 7.22 -0.72
CA TRP A 58 0.90 8.38 -0.36
C TRP A 58 0.48 8.90 1.00
N ALA A 59 1.44 9.42 1.74
CA ALA A 59 1.20 10.21 2.93
C ALA A 59 2.12 11.43 2.89
N VAL A 60 1.59 12.60 3.26
CA VAL A 60 2.35 13.85 3.29
C VAL A 60 2.21 14.51 4.64
N LEU A 61 3.09 15.48 4.92
CA LEU A 61 3.07 16.28 6.14
C LEU A 61 3.03 15.40 7.39
N LEU A 62 4.00 14.48 7.52
CA LEU A 62 4.09 13.54 8.65
C LEU A 62 2.86 12.63 8.81
N GLY A 63 2.09 12.40 7.75
CA GLY A 63 0.90 11.55 7.78
C GLY A 63 -0.40 12.29 8.08
N LEU A 64 -0.40 13.63 8.11
CA LEU A 64 -1.62 14.43 8.24
C LEU A 64 -2.63 14.17 7.12
N VAL A 65 -2.11 14.00 5.89
CA VAL A 65 -2.93 13.70 4.71
C VAL A 65 -2.38 12.47 4.05
N ALA A 66 -3.22 11.44 3.89
CA ALA A 66 -2.84 10.19 3.28
C ALA A 66 -3.95 9.64 2.38
N TRP A 67 -3.57 9.17 1.20
CA TRP A 67 -4.51 8.71 0.17
C TRP A 67 -3.91 7.63 -0.71
N GLY A 68 -4.76 6.97 -1.47
CA GLY A 68 -4.38 5.94 -2.44
C GLY A 68 -4.54 4.53 -1.89
N ASP A 69 -4.14 3.55 -2.68
CA ASP A 69 -4.35 2.15 -2.37
C ASP A 69 -3.02 1.43 -2.55
N SER A 70 -2.49 0.84 -1.47
CA SER A 70 -1.32 -0.04 -1.53
C SER A 70 -1.67 -1.46 -1.08
N GLY A 71 -2.94 -1.82 -1.20
CA GLY A 71 -3.46 -3.15 -0.95
C GLY A 71 -3.06 -4.15 -2.04
N PHE A 72 -3.04 -5.43 -1.66
CA PHE A 72 -2.73 -6.51 -2.58
C PHE A 72 -3.78 -6.65 -3.68
N GLU A 73 -5.06 -6.47 -3.34
CA GLU A 73 -6.18 -6.59 -4.30
C GLU A 73 -6.09 -5.54 -5.40
N ALA A 74 -5.77 -4.29 -5.06
CA ALA A 74 -5.56 -3.23 -6.04
C ALA A 74 -4.36 -3.53 -6.95
N ALA A 75 -3.24 -4.01 -6.39
CA ALA A 75 -2.06 -4.38 -7.18
C ALA A 75 -2.34 -5.58 -8.09
N LEU A 76 -3.13 -6.55 -7.62
CA LEU A 76 -3.56 -7.69 -8.42
C LEU A 76 -4.56 -7.28 -9.51
N GLN A 77 -5.49 -6.37 -9.22
CA GLN A 77 -6.42 -5.85 -10.21
C GLN A 77 -5.69 -5.08 -11.32
N ASP A 78 -4.69 -4.26 -10.96
CA ASP A 78 -3.79 -3.62 -11.92
C ASP A 78 -3.04 -4.66 -12.77
N ALA A 79 -2.53 -5.74 -12.15
CA ALA A 79 -1.88 -6.84 -12.86
C ALA A 79 -2.82 -7.52 -13.88
N LYS A 80 -4.05 -7.82 -13.47
CA LYS A 80 -5.08 -8.43 -14.34
C LYS A 80 -5.46 -7.50 -15.48
N HIS A 81 -5.63 -6.22 -15.19
CA HIS A 81 -5.96 -5.20 -16.20
C HIS A 81 -4.83 -5.07 -17.24
N LYS A 82 -3.57 -4.98 -16.79
CA LYS A 82 -2.39 -4.91 -17.67
C LYS A 82 -2.22 -6.14 -18.55
N ALA A 83 -2.54 -7.32 -18.01
CA ALA A 83 -2.41 -8.58 -18.74
C ALA A 83 -3.52 -8.77 -19.79
N GLY A 84 -4.63 -8.02 -19.72
CA GLY A 84 -5.72 -8.09 -20.70
C GLY A 84 -6.46 -9.44 -20.75
N ILE A 85 -6.23 -10.30 -19.76
CA ILE A 85 -6.79 -11.65 -19.67
C ILE A 85 -7.75 -11.77 -18.50
N LYS A 86 -8.80 -12.58 -18.67
CA LYS A 86 -9.75 -12.88 -17.59
C LYS A 86 -9.13 -13.90 -16.64
N VAL A 87 -8.40 -13.41 -15.64
CA VAL A 87 -7.73 -14.24 -14.64
C VAL A 87 -8.72 -14.66 -13.55
N THR A 88 -9.15 -15.92 -13.60
CA THR A 88 -9.97 -16.57 -12.55
C THR A 88 -9.12 -16.98 -11.35
N GLU A 89 -7.94 -17.56 -11.57
CA GLU A 89 -7.06 -18.04 -10.50
C GLU A 89 -5.61 -17.57 -10.72
N VAL A 90 -4.93 -17.24 -9.61
CA VAL A 90 -3.51 -16.87 -9.59
C VAL A 90 -2.76 -17.80 -8.65
N TYR A 91 -1.53 -18.12 -9.03
CA TYR A 91 -0.64 -19.02 -8.29
C TYR A 91 0.75 -18.40 -8.15
N ASP A 92 1.50 -18.89 -7.17
CA ASP A 92 2.88 -18.45 -6.92
C ASP A 92 3.01 -16.92 -6.85
N VAL A 93 2.17 -16.29 -6.03
CA VAL A 93 2.16 -14.83 -5.95
C VAL A 93 3.28 -14.37 -5.05
N LYS A 94 4.21 -13.66 -5.65
CA LYS A 94 5.22 -12.89 -4.96
C LYS A 94 4.72 -11.48 -4.76
N THR A 95 4.89 -10.96 -3.55
CA THR A 95 4.66 -9.54 -3.29
C THR A 95 5.92 -8.88 -2.78
N ASP A 96 6.32 -7.81 -3.45
CA ASP A 96 7.40 -6.94 -3.05
C ASP A 96 6.82 -5.59 -2.60
N ARG A 97 7.47 -4.94 -1.63
CA ARG A 97 7.08 -3.60 -1.15
C ARG A 97 8.22 -2.61 -1.30
N LYS A 98 7.88 -1.43 -1.80
CA LYS A 98 8.78 -0.28 -1.88
C LYS A 98 8.26 0.83 -0.99
N LEU A 99 9.11 1.29 -0.08
CA LEU A 99 8.83 2.46 0.75
C LEU A 99 9.84 3.55 0.41
N TYR A 100 9.32 4.71 0.01
CA TYR A 100 10.11 5.91 -0.22
C TYR A 100 9.67 6.98 0.76
N ASN A 101 10.62 7.64 1.41
CA ASN A 101 10.35 8.58 2.50
C ASN A 101 11.34 9.75 2.48
N ILE A 102 10.81 10.97 2.43
CA ILE A 102 11.56 12.22 2.60
C ILE A 102 11.21 12.81 3.96
N PHE A 103 11.98 12.47 4.99
CA PHE A 103 11.86 13.00 6.36
C PHE A 103 10.41 13.02 6.92
N GLY A 104 9.57 12.08 6.50
CA GLY A 104 8.14 12.00 6.82
C GLY A 104 7.26 13.06 6.16
N LEU A 105 7.82 14.05 5.46
CA LEU A 105 7.07 15.09 4.74
C LEU A 105 6.41 14.54 3.49
N TYR A 106 7.00 13.52 2.89
CA TYR A 106 6.46 12.77 1.77
C TYR A 106 6.83 11.31 1.92
N ILE A 107 5.83 10.45 1.99
CA ILE A 107 5.93 9.01 2.08
C ILE A 107 5.15 8.43 0.91
N ARG A 108 5.78 7.53 0.17
CA ARG A 108 5.16 6.75 -0.90
C ARG A 108 5.36 5.27 -0.58
N SER A 109 4.27 4.53 -0.48
CA SER A 109 4.27 3.08 -0.27
C SER A 109 3.69 2.41 -1.50
N THR A 110 4.49 1.60 -2.20
CA THR A 110 4.06 0.86 -3.37
C THR A 110 4.15 -0.63 -3.08
N THR A 111 3.04 -1.33 -3.29
CA THR A 111 2.96 -2.79 -3.27
C THR A 111 3.02 -3.28 -4.71
N ILE A 112 3.91 -4.21 -4.99
CA ILE A 112 4.10 -4.83 -6.30
C ILE A 112 3.71 -6.28 -6.16
N VAL A 113 2.77 -6.74 -6.98
CA VAL A 113 2.31 -8.11 -7.03
C VAL A 113 2.77 -8.73 -8.33
N THR A 114 3.43 -9.87 -8.23
CA THR A 114 3.80 -10.71 -9.37
C THR A 114 3.17 -12.07 -9.17
N ALA A 115 2.39 -12.54 -10.12
CA ALA A 115 1.65 -13.79 -10.01
C ALA A 115 1.77 -14.59 -11.30
N SER A 116 1.82 -15.90 -11.17
CA SER A 116 1.64 -16.79 -12.32
C SER A 116 0.16 -17.09 -12.51
N VAL A 117 -0.29 -17.18 -13.75
CA VAL A 117 -1.68 -17.54 -14.07
C VAL A 117 -1.73 -18.88 -14.77
N ALA A 118 -2.74 -19.69 -14.44
CA ALA A 118 -3.16 -20.79 -15.31
C ALA A 118 -4.28 -20.26 -16.21
N GLN A 119 -4.23 -20.62 -17.49
CA GLN A 119 -5.34 -20.44 -18.43
C GLN A 119 -6.10 -21.76 -18.58
#